data_AF-A0A7C9AR38-F1
#
_entry.id   AF-A0A7C9AR38-F1
#
_cell.length_a   1.000
_cell.length_b   1.000
_cell.length_c   1.000
_cell.angle_alpha   90.00
_cell.angle_beta   90.00
_cell.angle_gamma   90.00
#
_symmetry.space_group_name_H-M   'P 1'
#
loop_
_entity.id
_entity.type
_entity.pdbx_description
1 polymer ?
#
loop_
_entity_poly.entity_id
_entity_poly.type
_entity_poly.pdbx_seq_one_letter_code
_entity_poly.pdbx_strand_id
1 'polypeptide(L)'
;ILDPSYLDGESRIFKNLQQVIRNSGTSAVAWVGEAGGAYNSGHNHVTNAFVMSFWYLDQLGMAATYETKTYCRQTLIGGNYGLLNTKNFAPNPDYYSALLWHRLMGKQVLSASISGMKMLRAYAHCSKQSEGMTLLLINLDARTTFRVSVSTETGNILGESAGSIARKSKFSKMPLVGESTREEYHLTTPNGKLSSQRVLLNGRLLNVDSSEEIPALEPLIVNMNHPMSVGPLSIVFAHIPNIDSHACK
;
A
#
# COMPACT_ATOMS: atom_id res chain seq x y z
N ILE A 1 -3.84 12.86 12.03
CA ILE A 1 -3.56 11.53 11.41
C ILE A 1 -4.49 11.28 10.23
N LEU A 2 -5.82 11.35 10.39
CA LEU A 2 -6.77 11.04 9.30
C LEU A 2 -7.22 12.26 8.47
N ASP A 3 -6.82 13.48 8.86
CA ASP A 3 -7.10 14.68 8.09
C ASP A 3 -6.18 14.72 6.85
N PRO A 4 -6.73 14.65 5.62
CA PRO A 4 -5.92 14.69 4.40
C PRO A 4 -5.13 15.98 4.28
N SER A 5 -5.63 17.12 4.80
CA SER A 5 -4.94 18.41 4.72
C SER A 5 -3.65 18.40 5.54
N TYR A 6 -3.67 17.71 6.68
CA TYR A 6 -2.47 17.49 7.50
C TYR A 6 -1.47 16.59 6.77
N LEU A 7 -1.92 15.50 6.17
CA LEU A 7 -1.07 14.58 5.41
C LEU A 7 -0.47 15.24 4.15
N ASP A 8 -1.24 16.08 3.46
CA ASP A 8 -0.77 16.83 2.29
C ASP A 8 0.35 17.80 2.65
N GLY A 9 0.40 18.31 3.88
CA GLY A 9 1.50 19.13 4.37
C GLY A 9 2.87 18.44 4.29
N GLU A 10 2.91 17.12 4.52
CA GLU A 10 4.14 16.30 4.47
C GLU A 10 4.64 16.10 3.04
N SER A 11 3.73 15.96 2.06
CA SER A 11 4.08 15.86 0.64
C SER A 11 4.97 17.02 0.17
N ARG A 12 4.72 18.23 0.71
CA ARG A 12 5.48 19.43 0.39
C ARG A 12 6.93 19.33 0.87
N ILE A 13 7.19 18.68 2.00
CA ILE A 13 8.55 18.51 2.53
C ILE A 13 9.36 17.62 1.58
N PHE A 14 8.80 16.46 1.21
CA PHE A 14 9.43 15.55 0.27
C PHE A 14 9.68 16.19 -1.11
N LYS A 15 8.68 16.89 -1.65
CA LYS A 15 8.79 17.63 -2.91
C LYS A 15 9.89 18.71 -2.85
N ASN A 16 9.93 19.49 -1.78
CA ASN A 16 10.93 20.54 -1.62
C ASN A 16 12.35 19.94 -1.53
N LEU A 17 12.53 18.85 -0.78
CA LEU A 17 13.82 18.16 -0.69
C LEU A 17 14.27 17.62 -2.04
N GLN A 18 13.36 16.97 -2.79
CA GLN A 18 13.64 16.51 -4.15
C GLN A 18 14.09 17.68 -5.05
N GLN A 19 13.41 18.82 -4.98
CA GLN A 19 13.76 19.99 -5.77
C GLN A 19 15.13 20.57 -5.38
N VAL A 20 15.45 20.64 -4.09
CA VAL A 20 16.78 21.08 -3.61
C VAL A 20 17.88 20.17 -4.17
N ILE A 21 17.71 18.86 -4.08
CA ILE A 21 18.69 17.90 -4.61
C ILE A 21 18.84 18.05 -6.13
N ARG A 22 17.72 18.08 -6.88
CA ARG A 22 17.75 18.26 -8.34
C ARG A 22 18.45 19.56 -8.76
N ASN A 23 18.21 20.64 -8.03
CA ASN A 23 18.79 21.95 -8.32
C ASN A 23 20.26 22.07 -7.87
N SER A 24 20.73 21.19 -6.99
CA SER A 24 22.11 21.22 -6.48
C SER A 24 23.15 20.73 -7.50
N GLY A 25 22.74 19.96 -8.52
CA GLY A 25 23.66 19.29 -9.45
C GLY A 25 24.44 18.12 -8.85
N THR A 26 24.15 17.73 -7.61
CA THR A 26 24.80 16.57 -6.95
C THR A 26 24.16 15.24 -7.37
N SER A 27 24.88 14.14 -7.17
CA SER A 27 24.34 12.78 -7.30
C SER A 27 23.74 12.25 -5.98
N ALA A 28 23.52 13.14 -5.00
CA ALA A 28 22.99 12.75 -3.69
C ALA A 28 21.54 12.25 -3.81
N VAL A 29 21.13 11.40 -2.88
CA VAL A 29 19.76 10.88 -2.80
C VAL A 29 19.16 11.17 -1.43
N ALA A 30 17.85 11.40 -1.39
CA ALA A 30 17.14 11.69 -0.15
C ALA A 30 16.89 10.41 0.66
N TRP A 31 17.15 10.48 1.97
CA TRP A 31 16.81 9.46 2.96
C TRP A 31 16.02 10.12 4.09
N VAL A 32 14.93 9.48 4.55
CA VAL A 32 14.37 9.79 5.87
C VAL A 32 15.20 9.01 6.89
N GLY A 33 16.10 9.72 7.59
CA GLY A 33 17.00 9.11 8.58
C GLY A 33 16.30 8.71 9.89
N GLU A 34 15.18 9.36 10.22
CA GLU A 34 14.35 9.03 11.38
C GLU A 34 12.92 9.58 11.17
N ALA A 35 11.91 8.73 11.38
CA ALA A 35 10.52 9.20 11.49
C ALA A 35 9.66 8.26 12.34
N GLY A 36 8.95 8.80 13.34
CA GLY A 36 8.01 8.07 14.21
C GLY A 36 6.61 8.70 14.27
N GLY A 37 6.39 9.78 13.50
CA GLY A 37 5.13 10.50 13.31
C GLY A 37 4.63 11.34 14.49
N ALA A 38 4.96 10.98 15.72
CA ALA A 38 4.88 11.88 16.86
C ALA A 38 6.17 11.79 17.69
N TYR A 39 6.77 12.94 17.99
CA TYR A 39 7.97 13.06 18.81
C TYR A 39 7.67 12.71 20.28
N ASN A 40 8.70 12.77 21.15
CA ASN A 40 8.59 12.42 22.59
C ASN A 40 8.03 11.01 22.82
N SER A 41 8.58 10.03 22.11
CA SER A 41 8.19 8.60 22.20
C SER A 41 6.76 8.29 21.76
N GLY A 42 6.07 9.20 21.07
CA GLY A 42 4.72 8.97 20.60
C GLY A 42 3.68 8.81 21.72
N HIS A 43 2.46 8.41 21.35
CA HIS A 43 1.33 8.38 22.26
C HIS A 43 0.66 7.00 22.28
N ASN A 44 0.47 6.44 23.48
CA ASN A 44 -0.17 5.14 23.65
C ASN A 44 -1.62 5.16 23.10
N HIS A 45 -2.05 4.05 22.49
CA HIS A 45 -3.31 3.92 21.77
C HIS A 45 -3.49 4.84 20.55
N VAL A 46 -2.39 5.47 20.10
CA VAL A 46 -2.33 6.26 18.88
C VAL A 46 -1.19 5.76 18.01
N THR A 47 0.07 5.97 18.40
CA THR A 47 1.24 5.62 17.57
C THR A 47 1.60 4.13 17.59
N ASN A 48 1.04 3.36 18.54
CA ASN A 48 1.14 1.90 18.61
C ASN A 48 -0.20 1.22 18.26
N ALA A 49 -1.15 1.98 17.70
CA ALA A 49 -2.46 1.51 17.30
C ALA A 49 -2.64 1.61 15.78
N PHE A 50 -3.70 0.97 15.27
CA PHE A 50 -3.96 0.89 13.83
C PHE A 50 -4.15 2.25 13.16
N VAL A 51 -4.66 3.26 13.88
CA VAL A 51 -4.76 4.63 13.35
C VAL A 51 -3.41 5.13 12.81
N MET A 52 -2.28 4.68 13.35
CA MET A 52 -0.96 5.10 12.89
C MET A 52 -0.57 4.51 11.53
N SER A 53 -1.16 3.37 11.14
CA SER A 53 -0.84 2.70 9.88
C SER A 53 -1.22 3.54 8.67
N PHE A 54 -2.26 4.38 8.80
CA PHE A 54 -2.64 5.36 7.79
C PHE A 54 -1.51 6.34 7.53
N TRP A 55 -1.02 7.02 8.57
CA TRP A 55 0.09 7.94 8.43
C TRP A 55 1.35 7.24 7.93
N TYR A 56 1.67 6.07 8.48
CA TYR A 56 2.93 5.40 8.16
C TYR A 56 3.01 4.96 6.69
N LEU A 57 1.95 4.32 6.19
CA LEU A 57 1.91 3.91 4.79
C LEU A 57 1.80 5.11 3.84
N ASP A 58 1.12 6.18 4.26
CA ASP A 58 1.08 7.42 3.51
C ASP A 58 2.46 8.06 3.37
N GLN A 59 3.26 8.07 4.45
CA GLN A 59 4.63 8.56 4.42
C GLN A 59 5.52 7.73 3.50
N LEU A 60 5.41 6.39 3.54
CA LEU A 60 6.17 5.51 2.64
C LEU A 60 5.79 5.79 1.18
N GLY A 61 4.50 5.95 0.89
CA GLY A 61 3.98 6.31 -0.43
C GLY A 61 4.50 7.66 -0.92
N MET A 62 4.36 8.72 -0.11
CA MET A 62 4.84 10.07 -0.47
C MET A 62 6.35 10.12 -0.63
N ALA A 63 7.11 9.52 0.28
CA ALA A 63 8.57 9.45 0.21
C ALA A 63 9.01 8.81 -1.11
N ALA A 64 8.40 7.68 -1.48
CA ALA A 64 8.70 6.98 -2.73
C ALA A 64 8.37 7.82 -3.97
N THR A 65 7.19 8.46 -4.02
CA THR A 65 6.76 9.34 -5.11
C THR A 65 7.74 10.49 -5.38
N TYR A 66 8.37 11.02 -4.34
CA TYR A 66 9.36 12.10 -4.44
C TYR A 66 10.82 11.60 -4.37
N GLU A 67 11.06 10.37 -4.82
CA GLU A 67 12.39 9.77 -5.00
C GLU A 67 13.26 9.66 -3.73
N THR A 68 12.63 9.66 -2.56
CA THR A 68 13.32 9.33 -1.31
C THR A 68 13.59 7.83 -1.27
N LYS A 69 14.88 7.46 -1.21
CA LYS A 69 15.34 6.07 -1.46
C LYS A 69 15.36 5.20 -0.21
N THR A 70 15.24 5.79 0.98
CA THR A 70 15.28 5.05 2.25
C THR A 70 14.39 5.74 3.27
N TYR A 71 13.71 4.93 4.08
CA TYR A 71 12.85 5.40 5.15
C TYR A 71 13.13 4.63 6.45
N CYS A 72 13.74 5.31 7.42
CA CYS A 72 14.10 4.74 8.70
C CYS A 72 13.00 5.02 9.73
N ARG A 73 12.19 4.00 10.03
CA ARG A 73 11.13 4.08 11.04
C ARG A 73 11.73 4.11 12.45
N GLN A 74 11.42 5.16 13.18
CA GLN A 74 11.59 5.26 14.62
C GLN A 74 10.39 4.57 15.29
N THR A 75 10.53 3.39 15.89
CA THR A 75 11.68 2.49 15.99
C THR A 75 11.25 1.06 15.67
N LEU A 76 12.19 0.13 15.54
CA LEU A 76 11.86 -1.29 15.65
C LEU A 76 11.26 -1.62 17.03
N ILE A 77 11.92 -1.16 18.10
CA ILE A 77 11.46 -1.31 19.48
C ILE A 77 11.79 -0.06 20.29
N GLY A 78 10.91 0.33 21.22
CA GLY A 78 11.08 1.50 22.08
C GLY A 78 10.05 2.60 21.79
N GLY A 79 9.57 3.28 22.82
CA GLY A 79 8.49 4.25 22.70
C GLY A 79 7.16 3.64 22.25
N ASN A 80 6.13 4.48 22.16
CA ASN A 80 4.80 4.13 21.67
C ASN A 80 4.72 4.08 20.14
N TYR A 81 5.75 4.47 19.39
CA TYR A 81 5.78 4.33 17.93
C TYR A 81 6.51 3.06 17.47
N GLY A 82 7.03 2.26 18.41
CA GLY A 82 7.80 1.05 18.11
C GLY A 82 6.98 0.06 17.31
N LEU A 83 7.59 -0.59 16.32
CA LEU A 83 6.94 -1.66 15.57
C LEU A 83 6.65 -2.89 16.44
N LEU A 84 7.47 -3.11 17.47
CA LEU A 84 7.26 -4.15 18.48
C LEU A 84 6.90 -3.53 19.83
N ASN A 85 6.00 -4.20 20.55
CA ASN A 85 5.67 -3.86 21.92
C ASN A 85 6.89 -4.08 22.83
N THR A 86 7.18 -3.11 23.70
CA THR A 86 8.40 -3.12 24.54
C THR A 86 8.39 -4.15 25.66
N LYS A 87 7.23 -4.72 26.02
CA LYS A 87 7.10 -5.68 27.12
C LYS A 87 7.09 -7.12 26.65
N ASN A 88 6.37 -7.40 25.58
CA ASN A 88 6.12 -8.77 25.11
C ASN A 88 6.60 -9.02 23.67
N PHE A 89 7.23 -8.03 23.04
CA PHE A 89 7.74 -8.09 21.66
C PHE A 89 6.68 -8.40 20.59
N ALA A 90 5.40 -8.39 20.96
CA ALA A 90 4.32 -8.61 20.01
C ALA A 90 4.30 -7.46 18.97
N PRO A 91 4.12 -7.77 17.68
CA PRO A 91 4.04 -6.74 16.65
C PRO A 91 2.84 -5.82 16.84
N ASN A 92 3.07 -4.51 16.83
CA ASN A 92 2.02 -3.50 16.73
C ASN A 92 1.47 -3.46 15.29
N PRO A 93 0.30 -2.84 15.03
CA PRO A 93 -0.31 -2.81 13.71
C PRO A 93 0.60 -2.32 12.58
N ASP A 94 1.42 -1.31 12.85
CA ASP A 94 2.37 -0.75 11.89
C ASP A 94 3.43 -1.76 11.41
N TYR A 95 3.75 -2.79 12.20
CA TYR A 95 4.64 -3.85 11.76
C TYR A 95 4.05 -4.63 10.58
N TYR A 96 2.78 -5.02 10.67
CA TYR A 96 2.10 -5.76 9.61
C TYR A 96 1.89 -4.89 8.36
N SER A 97 1.60 -3.60 8.55
CA SER A 97 1.56 -2.60 7.48
C SER A 97 2.92 -2.51 6.76
N ALA A 98 4.02 -2.40 7.51
CA ALA A 98 5.38 -2.39 6.95
C ALA A 98 5.74 -3.70 6.26
N LEU A 99 5.27 -4.83 6.79
CA LEU A 99 5.54 -6.15 6.26
C LEU A 99 4.83 -6.37 4.92
N LEU A 100 3.58 -5.94 4.79
CA LEU A 100 2.86 -5.96 3.50
C LEU A 100 3.54 -5.04 2.48
N TRP A 101 3.86 -3.80 2.88
CA TRP A 101 4.65 -2.90 2.04
C TRP A 101 5.94 -3.57 1.57
N HIS A 102 6.70 -4.15 2.50
CA HIS A 102 7.95 -4.82 2.21
C HIS A 102 7.77 -6.01 1.27
N ARG A 103 6.71 -6.81 1.41
CA ARG A 103 6.49 -8.01 0.59
C ARG A 103 5.97 -7.68 -0.80
N LEU A 104 5.13 -6.66 -0.94
CA LEU A 104 4.37 -6.41 -2.16
C LEU A 104 4.93 -5.26 -3.01
N MET A 105 5.30 -4.13 -2.39
CA MET A 105 5.69 -2.91 -3.11
C MET A 105 7.14 -3.02 -3.61
N GLY A 106 7.33 -2.99 -4.94
CA GLY A 106 8.64 -3.04 -5.57
C GLY A 106 9.40 -1.71 -5.53
N LYS A 107 10.59 -1.70 -6.14
CA LYS A 107 11.48 -0.51 -6.14
C LYS A 107 11.07 0.55 -7.18
N GLN A 108 10.43 0.13 -8.26
CA GLN A 108 10.00 1.01 -9.33
C GLN A 108 8.65 1.63 -8.97
N VAL A 109 8.64 2.94 -8.78
CA VAL A 109 7.45 3.72 -8.42
C VAL A 109 6.70 4.09 -9.71
N LEU A 110 5.38 3.96 -9.69
CA LEU A 110 4.48 4.33 -10.77
C LEU A 110 3.69 5.58 -10.38
N SER A 111 3.32 6.37 -11.38
CA SER A 111 2.39 7.48 -11.17
C SER A 111 0.99 6.93 -10.91
N ALA A 112 0.34 7.37 -9.83
CA ALA A 112 -1.03 7.04 -9.50
C ALA A 112 -1.81 8.33 -9.25
N SER A 113 -3.02 8.40 -9.78
CA SER A 113 -3.94 9.51 -9.51
C SER A 113 -5.33 8.97 -9.22
N ILE A 114 -6.06 9.68 -8.38
CA ILE A 114 -7.46 9.40 -8.08
C ILE A 114 -8.29 10.61 -8.52
N SER A 115 -9.29 10.35 -9.34
CA SER A 115 -10.25 11.38 -9.74
C SER A 115 -11.26 11.65 -8.63
N GLY A 116 -11.33 12.90 -8.17
CA GLY A 116 -12.49 13.43 -7.44
C GLY A 116 -12.64 13.05 -5.95
N MET A 117 -11.65 12.42 -5.30
CA MET A 117 -11.78 11.93 -3.93
C MET A 117 -10.61 12.33 -3.03
N LYS A 118 -10.80 13.37 -2.19
CA LYS A 118 -9.75 13.82 -1.24
C LYS A 118 -9.48 12.81 -0.11
N MET A 119 -10.47 11.99 0.22
CA MET A 119 -10.40 11.03 1.34
C MET A 119 -9.83 9.66 0.95
N LEU A 120 -9.54 9.44 -0.34
CA LEU A 120 -8.91 8.22 -0.83
C LEU A 120 -7.53 8.59 -1.38
N ARG A 121 -6.50 7.86 -0.95
CA ARG A 121 -5.12 8.07 -1.39
C ARG A 121 -4.62 6.81 -2.06
N ALA A 122 -3.86 6.96 -3.15
CA ALA A 122 -3.35 5.85 -3.94
C ALA A 122 -1.85 6.01 -4.19
N TYR A 123 -1.14 4.89 -4.07
CA TYR A 123 0.24 4.75 -4.48
C TYR A 123 0.37 3.47 -5.30
N ALA A 124 1.23 3.48 -6.31
CA ALA A 124 1.42 2.35 -7.21
C ALA A 124 2.90 2.09 -7.44
N HIS A 125 3.31 0.84 -7.35
CA HIS A 125 4.67 0.39 -7.62
C HIS A 125 4.60 -0.82 -8.55
N CYS A 126 5.65 -1.09 -9.31
CA CYS A 126 5.80 -2.44 -9.88
C CYS A 126 5.86 -3.46 -8.74
N SER A 127 5.34 -4.66 -8.96
CA SER A 127 5.30 -5.70 -7.94
C SER A 127 6.70 -6.18 -7.57
N LYS A 128 6.92 -6.51 -6.30
CA LYS A 128 8.26 -6.89 -5.81
C LYS A 128 8.68 -8.30 -6.21
N GLN A 129 7.75 -9.25 -6.24
CA GLN A 129 8.04 -10.68 -6.39
C GLN A 129 7.54 -11.28 -7.71
N SER A 130 6.92 -10.48 -8.56
CA SER A 130 6.24 -10.92 -9.79
C SER A 130 6.18 -9.76 -10.79
N GLU A 131 5.88 -10.10 -12.04
CA GLU A 131 5.48 -9.10 -13.04
C GLU A 131 4.11 -8.50 -12.70
N GLY A 132 3.91 -7.25 -13.12
CA GLY A 132 2.70 -6.48 -12.85
C GLY A 132 2.91 -5.38 -11.83
N MET A 133 1.84 -4.96 -11.17
CA MET A 133 1.88 -3.82 -10.25
C MET A 133 1.16 -4.10 -8.94
N THR A 134 1.58 -3.39 -7.90
CA THR A 134 0.93 -3.37 -6.61
C THR A 134 0.41 -1.97 -6.33
N LEU A 135 -0.84 -1.88 -5.92
CA LEU A 135 -1.50 -0.68 -5.46
C LEU A 135 -1.60 -0.68 -3.94
N LEU A 136 -1.44 0.51 -3.35
CA LEU A 136 -1.80 0.81 -1.98
C LEU A 136 -2.92 1.86 -2.02
N LEU A 137 -4.07 1.53 -1.43
CA LEU A 137 -5.23 2.39 -1.29
C LEU A 137 -5.50 2.66 0.18
N ILE A 138 -5.62 3.94 0.55
CA ILE A 138 -5.86 4.37 1.94
C ILE A 138 -7.15 5.17 1.97
N ASN A 139 -8.18 4.63 2.62
CA ASN A 139 -9.46 5.32 2.81
C ASN A 139 -9.51 5.99 4.19
N LEU A 140 -9.51 7.31 4.20
CA LEU A 140 -9.59 8.17 5.38
C LEU A 140 -11.04 8.50 5.78
N ASP A 141 -12.02 8.17 4.94
CA ASP A 141 -13.43 8.45 5.17
C ASP A 141 -14.03 7.45 6.18
N ALA A 142 -14.77 7.98 7.15
CA ALA A 142 -15.38 7.19 8.23
C ALA A 142 -16.72 6.55 7.88
N ARG A 143 -17.31 6.89 6.73
CA ARG A 143 -18.67 6.49 6.35
C ARG A 143 -18.74 5.86 4.98
N THR A 144 -17.82 6.24 4.09
CA THR A 144 -17.90 5.87 2.68
C THR A 144 -17.03 4.67 2.37
N THR A 145 -17.64 3.65 1.75
CA THR A 145 -16.91 2.62 1.02
C THR A 145 -16.66 3.10 -0.40
N PHE A 146 -15.40 3.14 -0.83
CA PHE A 146 -15.06 3.48 -2.21
C PHE A 146 -15.00 2.24 -3.08
N ARG A 147 -15.52 2.35 -4.31
CA ARG A 147 -15.37 1.33 -5.36
C ARG A 147 -14.35 1.82 -6.37
N VAL A 148 -13.22 1.13 -6.44
CA VAL A 148 -12.07 1.55 -7.24
C VAL A 148 -11.90 0.60 -8.42
N SER A 149 -12.02 1.14 -9.62
CA SER A 149 -11.60 0.49 -10.86
C SER A 149 -10.27 1.06 -11.30
N VAL A 150 -9.42 0.25 -11.91
CA VAL A 150 -8.07 0.65 -12.30
C VAL A 150 -7.96 0.70 -13.81
N SER A 151 -7.48 1.83 -14.30
CA SER A 151 -7.12 2.05 -15.69
C SER A 151 -5.65 2.44 -15.79
N THR A 152 -5.06 2.18 -16.95
CA THR A 152 -3.70 2.57 -17.31
C THR A 152 -3.76 3.55 -18.48
N GLU A 153 -2.66 4.26 -18.77
CA GLU A 153 -2.57 5.14 -19.95
C GLU A 153 -2.84 4.37 -21.26
N THR A 154 -2.54 3.07 -21.29
CA THR A 154 -2.80 2.14 -22.40
C THR A 154 -4.23 1.60 -22.45
N GLY A 155 -5.12 2.06 -21.56
CA GLY A 155 -6.53 1.63 -21.49
C GLY A 155 -6.87 0.88 -20.20
N ASN A 156 -8.08 0.32 -20.13
CA ASN A 156 -8.48 -0.53 -19.02
C ASN A 156 -7.62 -1.82 -19.03
N ILE A 157 -7.20 -2.27 -17.84
CA ILE A 157 -6.38 -3.49 -17.68
C ILE A 157 -7.08 -4.73 -18.26
N LEU A 158 -8.41 -4.68 -18.31
CA LEU A 158 -9.27 -5.59 -19.03
C LEU A 158 -9.31 -5.12 -20.47
N GLY A 159 -8.32 -5.52 -21.28
CA GLY A 159 -8.32 -5.23 -22.70
C GLY A 159 -9.65 -5.65 -23.32
N GLU A 160 -10.39 -4.69 -23.88
CA GLU A 160 -11.36 -5.01 -24.91
C GLU A 160 -10.60 -5.82 -25.96
N SER A 161 -11.08 -7.04 -26.21
CA SER A 161 -10.70 -7.78 -27.40
C SER A 161 -11.26 -7.04 -28.61
N ALA A 162 -10.64 -5.92 -28.97
CA ALA A 162 -10.92 -5.23 -30.21
C ALA A 162 -10.47 -6.16 -31.32
N GLY A 163 -11.45 -6.83 -31.93
CA GLY A 163 -11.26 -7.75 -33.03
C GLY A 163 -10.50 -7.07 -34.16
N SER A 164 -9.26 -7.48 -34.36
CA SER A 164 -8.56 -7.32 -35.63
C SER A 164 -8.57 -8.66 -36.35
N ILE A 165 -9.26 -8.66 -37.47
CA ILE A 165 -9.37 -9.76 -38.43
C ILE A 165 -7.96 -10.06 -38.96
N ALA A 166 -7.37 -11.22 -38.65
CA ALA A 166 -6.46 -11.91 -39.56
C ALA A 166 -6.12 -13.37 -39.15
N ARG A 167 -6.51 -14.28 -40.05
CA ARG A 167 -5.88 -15.56 -40.44
C ARG A 167 -5.92 -16.76 -39.47
N LYS A 168 -6.85 -17.65 -39.81
CA LYS A 168 -6.97 -19.06 -39.41
C LYS A 168 -5.61 -19.79 -39.35
N SER A 169 -5.18 -20.14 -38.15
CA SER A 169 -4.29 -21.26 -37.88
C SER A 169 -5.13 -22.38 -37.24
N LYS A 170 -5.30 -23.50 -37.94
CA LYS A 170 -5.78 -24.75 -37.34
C LYS A 170 -4.62 -25.30 -36.51
N PHE A 171 -4.91 -25.78 -35.30
CA PHE A 171 -4.06 -26.52 -34.33
C PHE A 171 -3.79 -25.78 -33.01
N SER A 172 -4.77 -25.81 -32.11
CA SER A 172 -4.61 -26.29 -30.72
C SER A 172 -5.95 -26.14 -30.00
N LYS A 173 -6.51 -27.25 -29.53
CA LYS A 173 -7.55 -27.21 -28.49
C LYS A 173 -6.84 -26.86 -27.19
N MET A 174 -7.01 -25.63 -26.72
CA MET A 174 -6.96 -25.31 -25.29
C MET A 174 -8.14 -24.37 -25.00
N PRO A 175 -9.17 -24.81 -24.27
CA PRO A 175 -10.04 -23.89 -23.59
C PRO A 175 -9.32 -23.44 -22.32
N LEU A 176 -9.21 -22.14 -22.08
CA LEU A 176 -9.64 -21.48 -20.85
C LEU A 176 -9.24 -20.00 -20.96
N VAL A 177 -10.25 -19.17 -21.24
CA VAL A 177 -10.28 -17.79 -20.76
C VAL A 177 -10.22 -17.90 -19.23
N GLY A 178 -9.02 -17.98 -18.67
CA GLY A 178 -8.82 -17.89 -17.24
C GLY A 178 -9.22 -16.49 -16.83
N GLU A 179 -10.21 -16.37 -15.95
CA GLU A 179 -10.58 -15.07 -15.39
C GLU A 179 -9.33 -14.42 -14.82
N SER A 180 -8.96 -13.25 -15.32
CA SER A 180 -7.86 -12.48 -14.75
C SER A 180 -8.22 -12.15 -13.31
N THR A 181 -7.35 -12.53 -12.36
CA THR A 181 -7.56 -12.32 -10.93
C THR A 181 -6.49 -11.40 -10.36
N ARG A 182 -6.79 -10.79 -9.23
CA ARG A 182 -5.87 -10.03 -8.39
C ARG A 182 -5.94 -10.52 -6.96
N GLU A 183 -4.90 -10.22 -6.21
CA GLU A 183 -4.81 -10.48 -4.79
C GLU A 183 -5.11 -9.20 -4.02
N GLU A 184 -6.00 -9.25 -3.03
CA GLU A 184 -6.34 -8.13 -2.17
C GLU A 184 -6.02 -8.42 -0.70
N TYR A 185 -5.41 -7.43 -0.04
CA TYR A 185 -4.99 -7.48 1.37
C TYR A 185 -5.64 -6.30 2.10
N HIS A 186 -6.78 -6.56 2.73
CA HIS A 186 -7.58 -5.56 3.45
C HIS A 186 -7.17 -5.50 4.90
N LEU A 187 -6.53 -4.40 5.29
CA LEU A 187 -6.21 -4.11 6.68
C LEU A 187 -7.34 -3.32 7.33
N THR A 188 -7.86 -3.86 8.43
CA THR A 188 -8.91 -3.23 9.25
C THR A 188 -8.65 -3.46 10.74
N THR A 189 -9.55 -2.97 11.59
CA THR A 189 -9.50 -3.20 13.05
C THR A 189 -10.66 -4.04 13.54
N PRO A 190 -10.45 -4.80 14.62
CA PRO A 190 -11.57 -5.40 15.34
C PRO A 190 -12.60 -4.34 15.74
N ASN A 191 -13.85 -4.55 15.34
CA ASN A 191 -14.99 -3.67 15.63
C ASN A 191 -14.82 -2.21 15.15
N GLY A 192 -13.95 -1.95 14.16
CA GLY A 192 -13.71 -0.59 13.64
C GLY A 192 -13.01 0.36 14.62
N LYS A 193 -12.46 -0.14 15.74
CA LYS A 193 -11.79 0.69 16.74
C LYS A 193 -10.36 1.03 16.31
N LEU A 194 -10.14 2.22 15.78
CA LEU A 194 -8.82 2.65 15.29
C LEU A 194 -7.72 2.76 16.36
N SER A 195 -8.10 2.94 17.63
CA SER A 195 -7.16 2.91 18.77
C SER A 195 -6.79 1.48 19.21
N SER A 196 -7.25 0.47 18.47
CA SER A 196 -6.85 -0.94 18.65
C SER A 196 -5.38 -1.14 18.30
N GLN A 197 -4.67 -1.87 19.14
CA GLN A 197 -3.31 -2.38 18.87
C GLN A 197 -3.34 -3.74 18.16
N ARG A 198 -4.52 -4.17 17.71
CA ARG A 198 -4.77 -5.38 16.93
C ARG A 198 -5.26 -5.00 15.55
N VAL A 199 -4.79 -5.74 14.54
CA VAL A 199 -5.13 -5.54 13.14
C VAL A 199 -5.71 -6.83 12.56
N LEU A 200 -6.66 -6.68 11.63
CA LEU A 200 -7.20 -7.77 10.85
C LEU A 200 -6.65 -7.68 9.43
N LEU A 201 -6.28 -8.81 8.84
CA LEU A 201 -6.08 -8.97 7.42
C LEU A 201 -7.24 -9.78 6.85
N ASN A 202 -7.98 -9.20 5.91
CA ASN A 202 -9.10 -9.88 5.25
C ASN A 202 -10.12 -10.46 6.28
N GLY A 203 -10.35 -9.71 7.37
CA GLY A 203 -11.24 -10.08 8.48
C GLY A 203 -10.64 -11.04 9.51
N ARG A 204 -9.43 -11.57 9.28
CA ARG A 204 -8.75 -12.49 10.21
C ARG A 204 -7.72 -11.74 11.05
N LEU A 205 -7.69 -12.02 12.35
CA LEU A 205 -6.73 -11.40 13.24
C LEU A 205 -5.30 -11.80 12.87
N LEU A 206 -4.43 -10.81 12.69
CA LEU A 206 -2.99 -11.05 12.64
C LEU A 206 -2.44 -11.06 14.06
N ASN A 207 -1.92 -12.22 14.45
CA ASN A 207 -1.16 -12.41 15.67
C ASN A 207 -0.06 -13.42 15.40
N VAL A 208 1.04 -13.29 16.13
CA VAL A 208 2.09 -14.31 16.16
C VAL A 208 1.44 -15.64 16.56
N ASP A 209 1.78 -16.72 15.85
CA ASP A 209 1.23 -18.03 16.15
C ASP A 209 1.83 -18.64 17.41
N SER A 210 1.39 -19.84 17.79
CA SER A 210 1.90 -20.55 18.98
C SER A 210 3.38 -20.94 18.88
N SER A 211 3.96 -20.87 17.68
CA SER A 211 5.37 -21.15 17.41
C SER A 211 6.22 -19.88 17.46
N GLU A 212 5.65 -18.75 17.87
CA GLU A 212 6.29 -17.43 17.86
C GLU A 212 6.64 -16.90 16.46
N GLU A 213 5.98 -17.44 15.41
CA GLU A 213 6.21 -17.05 14.02
C GLU A 213 5.17 -16.04 13.50
N ILE A 214 5.59 -15.23 12.53
CA ILE A 214 4.69 -14.31 11.83
C ILE A 214 3.73 -15.12 10.95
N PRO A 215 2.40 -14.96 11.08
CA PRO A 215 1.45 -15.75 10.32
C PRO A 215 1.56 -15.46 8.82
N ALA A 216 1.13 -16.42 8.00
CA ALA A 216 0.94 -16.20 6.57
C ALA A 216 -0.02 -15.03 6.33
N LEU A 217 0.33 -14.14 5.40
CA LEU A 217 -0.50 -13.01 5.02
C LEU A 217 -1.32 -13.42 3.80
N GLU A 218 -2.43 -14.10 4.04
CA GLU A 218 -3.25 -14.69 2.97
C GLU A 218 -4.09 -13.62 2.23
N PRO A 219 -4.00 -13.50 0.90
CA PRO A 219 -4.83 -12.60 0.13
C PRO A 219 -6.26 -13.11 -0.06
N LEU A 220 -7.15 -12.19 -0.43
CA LEU A 220 -8.38 -12.54 -1.14
C LEU A 220 -8.09 -12.56 -2.64
N ILE A 221 -8.48 -13.64 -3.33
CA ILE A 221 -8.39 -13.72 -4.78
C ILE A 221 -9.70 -13.17 -5.37
N VAL A 222 -9.60 -12.08 -6.11
CA VAL A 222 -10.75 -11.34 -6.65
C VAL A 222 -10.62 -11.21 -8.17
N ASN A 223 -11.72 -11.42 -8.89
CA ASN A 223 -11.76 -11.24 -10.33
C ASN A 223 -11.55 -9.77 -10.71
N MET A 224 -10.69 -9.52 -11.70
CA MET A 224 -10.31 -8.19 -12.20
C MET A 224 -11.48 -7.36 -12.73
N ASN A 225 -12.57 -8.00 -13.17
CA ASN A 225 -13.81 -7.34 -13.63
C ASN A 225 -14.59 -6.67 -12.50
N HIS A 226 -14.39 -7.10 -11.25
CA HIS A 226 -15.05 -6.47 -10.11
C HIS A 226 -14.21 -5.30 -9.60
N PRO A 227 -14.81 -4.14 -9.29
CA PRO A 227 -14.08 -3.04 -8.66
C PRO A 227 -13.61 -3.45 -7.26
N MET A 228 -12.45 -2.93 -6.83
CA MET A 228 -11.97 -3.08 -5.47
C MET A 228 -12.86 -2.30 -4.51
N SER A 229 -13.26 -2.91 -3.40
CA SER A 229 -14.06 -2.26 -2.36
C SER A 229 -13.16 -1.81 -1.22
N VAL A 230 -12.91 -0.51 -1.09
CA VAL A 230 -12.10 0.06 -0.01
C VAL A 230 -13.04 0.56 1.09
N GLY A 231 -13.20 -0.23 2.16
CA GLY A 231 -14.11 0.09 3.26
C GLY A 231 -13.75 1.37 4.02
N PRO A 232 -14.66 1.94 4.83
CA PRO A 232 -14.38 3.13 5.62
C PRO A 232 -13.22 2.87 6.58
N LEU A 233 -12.33 3.86 6.75
CA LEU A 233 -11.18 3.79 7.65
C LEU A 233 -10.43 2.46 7.52
N SER A 234 -10.04 2.14 6.29
CA SER A 234 -9.31 0.91 5.95
C SER A 234 -8.19 1.19 4.97
N ILE A 235 -7.30 0.20 4.86
CA ILE A 235 -6.16 0.22 3.96
C ILE A 235 -6.20 -1.06 3.14
N VAL A 236 -5.94 -0.96 1.84
CA VAL A 236 -5.93 -2.10 0.92
C VAL A 236 -4.62 -2.11 0.14
N PHE A 237 -3.92 -3.23 0.17
CA PHE A 237 -2.95 -3.54 -0.89
C PHE A 237 -3.62 -4.41 -1.93
N ALA A 238 -3.37 -4.13 -3.21
CA ALA A 238 -3.87 -4.94 -4.30
C ALA A 238 -2.73 -5.27 -5.27
N HIS A 239 -2.40 -6.54 -5.38
CA HIS A 239 -1.43 -7.03 -6.35
C HIS A 239 -2.18 -7.47 -7.61
N ILE A 240 -1.88 -6.78 -8.72
CA ILE A 240 -2.46 -7.05 -10.03
C ILE A 240 -1.36 -7.68 -10.90
N PRO A 241 -1.42 -8.99 -11.14
CA PRO A 241 -0.42 -9.70 -11.92
C PRO A 241 -0.52 -9.34 -13.41
N ASN A 242 0.58 -9.50 -14.13
CA ASN A 242 0.62 -9.54 -15.60
C ASN A 242 0.01 -8.31 -16.30
N ILE A 243 0.12 -7.11 -15.71
CA ILE A 243 -0.16 -5.88 -16.45
C ILE A 243 0.95 -5.68 -17.47
N ASP A 244 0.55 -5.51 -18.73
CA ASP A 244 1.45 -5.15 -19.83
C ASP A 244 1.88 -3.68 -19.70
N SER A 245 2.80 -3.42 -18.78
CA SER A 245 3.44 -2.12 -18.59
C SER A 245 4.92 -2.27 -18.87
N HIS A 246 5.43 -1.53 -19.85
CA HIS A 246 6.86 -1.45 -20.14
C HIS A 246 7.70 -1.01 -18.92
N ALA A 247 7.09 -0.31 -17.95
CA ALA A 247 7.78 0.12 -16.74
C ALA A 247 8.01 -1.02 -15.71
N CYS A 248 7.29 -2.13 -15.82
CA CYS A 248 7.30 -3.24 -14.84
C CYS A 248 7.73 -4.58 -15.45
N LYS A 249 8.47 -4.55 -16.56
CA LYS A 249 9.11 -5.70 -17.20
C LYS A 249 10.56 -5.83 -16.75
#